data_AF-A0A1E7ELU9-F1
#
_entry.id   AF-A0A1E7ELU9-F1
#
_cell.length_a   1.000
_cell.length_b   1.000
_cell.length_c   1.000
_cell.angle_alpha   90.00
_cell.angle_beta   90.00
_cell.angle_gamma   90.00
#
_symmetry.space_group_name_H-M   'P 1'
#
loop_
_entity.id
_entity.type
_entity.pdbx_description
1 polymer ?
#
loop_
_entity_poly.entity_id
_entity_poly.type
_entity_poly.pdbx_seq_one_letter_code
_entity_poly.pdbx_strand_id
1 'polypeptide(L)'
;MSSSNSNSKSDAATVRFNVGGTIYEVSRSLLEQHPNTMLTRMVSKTWLGEEEDNERKDEPLFIDRNGVRFEYVLDFMRDGPKVSLPVTVAKEGFLKDLDYFGFDNVIPNDISMRSSYSVYMDTAKKMDELETKGAMESIGSKLAHYLFLSFH
;
A
#
# COMPACT_ATOMS: atom_id res chain seq x y z
N MET A 1 22.55 -36.32 26.15
CA MET A 1 22.31 -36.46 24.69
C MET A 1 20.83 -36.77 24.51
N SER A 2 20.24 -36.25 23.42
CA SER A 2 18.80 -35.97 23.20
C SER A 2 18.39 -34.63 23.83
N SER A 3 18.40 -33.47 23.15
CA SER A 3 17.73 -33.08 21.89
C SER A 3 16.22 -33.40 21.96
N SER A 4 15.29 -32.45 21.87
CA SER A 4 15.26 -31.36 20.91
C SER A 4 14.52 -30.13 21.45
N ASN A 5 15.14 -28.97 21.24
CA ASN A 5 14.59 -27.64 21.44
C ASN A 5 13.66 -27.31 20.25
N SER A 6 12.34 -27.41 20.43
CA SER A 6 11.37 -27.01 19.41
C SER A 6 11.15 -25.50 19.51
N ASN A 7 11.94 -24.74 18.78
CA ASN A 7 11.70 -23.32 18.56
C ASN A 7 11.84 -23.02 17.07
N SER A 8 10.74 -22.72 16.38
CA SER A 8 10.70 -21.63 15.39
C SER A 8 9.31 -21.44 14.79
N LYS A 9 8.69 -20.31 15.21
CA LYS A 9 7.92 -19.35 14.40
C LYS A 9 6.75 -19.87 13.57
N SER A 10 5.56 -19.51 14.02
CA SER A 10 4.45 -19.14 13.13
C SER A 10 4.90 -17.95 12.27
N ASP A 11 5.57 -18.22 11.15
CA ASP A 11 5.75 -17.21 10.11
C ASP A 11 4.37 -16.79 9.65
N ALA A 12 4.02 -15.53 9.87
CA ALA A 12 2.76 -14.95 9.42
C ALA A 12 2.76 -14.99 7.89
N ALA A 13 2.25 -16.08 7.31
CA ALA A 13 2.33 -16.32 5.89
C ALA A 13 1.68 -15.13 5.13
N THR A 14 2.46 -14.53 4.25
CA THR A 14 2.03 -13.43 3.37
C THR A 14 1.66 -13.97 1.99
N VAL A 15 0.94 -13.17 1.22
CA VAL A 15 0.61 -13.40 -0.18
C VAL A 15 1.04 -12.18 -0.99
N ARG A 16 1.64 -12.40 -2.15
CA ARG A 16 2.11 -11.34 -3.03
C ARG A 16 1.08 -11.03 -4.11
N PHE A 17 0.81 -9.76 -4.33
CA PHE A 17 -0.05 -9.25 -5.40
C PHE A 17 0.75 -8.29 -6.27
N ASN A 18 0.63 -8.43 -7.59
CA ASN A 18 1.14 -7.46 -8.56
C ASN A 18 -0.03 -6.62 -9.07
N VAL A 19 -0.18 -5.40 -8.57
CA VAL A 19 -1.30 -4.51 -8.91
C VAL A 19 -0.81 -3.42 -9.85
N GLY A 20 -1.13 -3.55 -11.14
CA GLY A 20 -0.71 -2.59 -12.17
C GLY A 20 0.80 -2.38 -12.27
N GLY A 21 1.60 -3.38 -11.90
CA GLY A 21 3.06 -3.32 -11.88
C GLY A 21 3.67 -3.05 -10.51
N THR A 22 2.87 -2.75 -9.47
CA THR A 22 3.36 -2.56 -8.09
C THR A 22 3.16 -3.83 -7.27
N ILE A 23 4.23 -4.31 -6.64
CA ILE A 23 4.19 -5.50 -5.78
C ILE A 23 3.77 -5.12 -4.36
N TYR A 24 2.75 -5.78 -3.85
CA TYR A 24 2.28 -5.69 -2.48
C TYR A 24 2.37 -7.05 -1.80
N GLU A 25 2.90 -7.07 -0.58
CA GLU A 25 2.83 -8.24 0.30
C GLU A 25 1.76 -8.01 1.36
N VAL A 26 0.80 -8.93 1.44
CA VAL A 26 -0.36 -8.82 2.32
C VAL A 26 -0.41 -10.03 3.24
N SER A 27 -0.64 -9.82 4.53
CA SER A 27 -0.74 -10.93 5.48
C SER A 27 -2.03 -11.72 5.26
N ARG A 28 -1.97 -13.04 5.44
CA ARG A 28 -3.17 -13.89 5.42
C ARG A 28 -4.19 -13.48 6.45
N SER A 29 -3.73 -13.07 7.64
CA SER A 29 -4.61 -12.58 8.70
C SER A 29 -5.49 -11.40 8.24
N LEU A 30 -4.97 -10.52 7.38
CA LEU A 30 -5.76 -9.41 6.84
C LEU A 30 -6.77 -9.90 5.82
N LEU A 31 -6.41 -10.85 4.96
CA LEU A 31 -7.32 -11.46 3.98
C LEU A 31 -8.46 -12.24 4.67
N GLU A 32 -8.15 -12.95 5.75
CA GLU A 32 -9.11 -13.73 6.55
C GLU A 32 -10.13 -12.85 7.27
N GLN A 33 -9.76 -11.63 7.65
CA GLN A 33 -10.70 -10.64 8.21
C GLN A 33 -11.69 -10.12 7.16
N HIS A 34 -11.38 -10.27 5.88
CA HIS A 34 -12.16 -9.76 4.76
C HIS A 34 -12.54 -10.88 3.78
N PRO A 35 -13.26 -11.93 4.22
CA PRO A 35 -13.45 -13.17 3.46
C PRO A 35 -14.27 -13.01 2.18
N ASN A 36 -15.12 -11.98 2.13
CA ASN A 36 -16.01 -11.71 1.00
C ASN A 36 -15.33 -10.92 -0.13
N THR A 37 -14.11 -10.43 0.10
CA THR A 37 -13.40 -9.62 -0.89
C THR A 37 -12.88 -10.46 -2.06
N MET A 38 -12.72 -9.82 -3.20
CA MET A 38 -12.11 -10.39 -4.39
C MET A 38 -10.68 -10.88 -4.11
N LEU A 39 -9.91 -10.17 -3.28
CA LEU A 39 -8.55 -10.55 -2.89
C LEU A 39 -8.53 -11.92 -2.23
N THR A 40 -9.37 -12.13 -1.22
CA THR A 40 -9.43 -13.42 -0.50
C THR A 40 -9.91 -14.54 -1.41
N ARG A 41 -10.86 -14.27 -2.32
CA ARG A 41 -11.30 -15.25 -3.33
C ARG A 41 -10.20 -15.62 -4.33
N MET A 42 -9.39 -14.66 -4.77
CA MET A 42 -8.25 -14.92 -5.67
C MET A 42 -7.22 -15.82 -4.99
N VAL A 43 -6.91 -15.54 -3.72
CA VAL A 43 -6.04 -16.38 -2.91
C VAL A 43 -6.64 -17.79 -2.87
N SER A 44 -7.85 -17.98 -2.33
CA SER A 44 -8.45 -19.31 -2.17
C SER A 44 -8.51 -20.13 -3.47
N LYS A 45 -8.82 -19.51 -4.63
CA LYS A 45 -8.83 -20.22 -5.92
C LYS A 45 -7.45 -20.72 -6.36
N THR A 46 -6.41 -19.94 -6.08
CA THR A 46 -5.03 -20.31 -6.41
C THR A 46 -4.60 -21.51 -5.56
N TRP A 47 -4.91 -21.49 -4.25
CA TRP A 47 -4.58 -22.60 -3.34
C TRP A 47 -5.43 -23.86 -3.55
N LEU A 48 -6.71 -23.73 -3.94
CA LEU A 48 -7.59 -24.87 -4.21
C LEU A 48 -7.29 -25.57 -5.55
N GLY A 49 -6.48 -24.97 -6.42
CA GLY A 49 -6.07 -25.53 -7.70
C GLY A 49 -4.69 -26.20 -7.70
N GLU A 50 -3.97 -26.19 -6.56
CA GLU A 50 -2.54 -26.51 -6.50
C GLU A 50 -2.24 -27.60 -5.46
N GLU A 51 -2.73 -28.82 -5.71
CA GLU A 51 -2.02 -30.01 -5.21
C GLU A 51 -0.86 -30.41 -6.16
N GLU A 52 -0.76 -29.84 -7.36
CA GLU A 52 0.20 -30.32 -8.38
C GLU A 52 1.48 -29.50 -8.59
N ASP A 53 1.55 -28.18 -8.28
CA ASP A 53 2.78 -27.40 -8.54
C ASP A 53 3.16 -26.47 -7.37
N ASN A 54 4.15 -26.90 -6.58
CA ASN A 54 4.76 -26.06 -5.54
C ASN A 54 5.51 -24.82 -6.10
N GLU A 55 5.68 -24.70 -7.42
CA GLU A 55 6.35 -23.57 -8.06
C GLU A 55 5.51 -22.29 -8.10
N ARG A 56 4.17 -22.40 -8.10
CA ARG A 56 3.27 -21.23 -8.18
C ARG A 56 3.08 -20.50 -6.85
N LYS A 57 3.43 -21.13 -5.72
CA LYS A 57 3.32 -20.52 -4.38
C LYS A 57 4.05 -19.18 -4.26
N ASP A 58 5.10 -18.99 -5.05
CA ASP A 58 5.88 -17.77 -5.00
C ASP A 58 5.45 -16.73 -6.05
N GLU A 59 4.66 -17.06 -7.07
CA GLU A 59 4.33 -16.07 -8.10
C GLU A 59 3.32 -15.01 -7.59
N PRO A 60 3.59 -13.70 -7.76
CA PRO A 60 2.62 -12.66 -7.37
C PRO A 60 1.33 -12.73 -8.20
N LEU A 61 0.18 -12.66 -7.53
CA LEU A 61 -1.13 -12.63 -8.18
C LEU A 61 -1.34 -11.30 -8.91
N PHE A 62 -1.48 -11.35 -10.23
CA PHE A 62 -1.65 -10.15 -11.04
C PHE A 62 -3.08 -9.58 -10.96
N ILE A 63 -3.16 -8.26 -10.82
CA ILE A 63 -4.39 -7.47 -10.77
C ILE A 63 -4.22 -6.25 -11.68
N ASP A 64 -5.08 -6.13 -12.69
CA ASP A 64 -5.09 -5.01 -13.62
C ASP A 64 -5.81 -3.78 -13.05
N ARG A 65 -5.29 -3.26 -11.93
CA ARG A 65 -5.77 -2.04 -11.26
C ARG A 65 -4.63 -1.08 -10.97
N ASN A 66 -4.97 0.12 -10.49
CA ASN A 66 -3.99 1.14 -10.19
C ASN A 66 -3.24 0.79 -8.89
N GLY A 67 -1.94 0.48 -9.00
CA GLY A 67 -1.08 0.15 -7.87
C GLY A 67 -1.07 1.24 -6.79
N VAL A 68 -0.85 2.51 -7.16
CA VAL A 68 -0.80 3.62 -6.21
C VAL A 68 -2.09 3.72 -5.39
N ARG A 69 -3.25 3.52 -6.00
CA ARG A 69 -4.53 3.61 -5.28
C ARG A 69 -4.82 2.38 -4.42
N PHE A 70 -4.20 1.25 -4.72
CA PHE A 70 -4.35 0.02 -3.97
C PHE A 70 -3.80 0.12 -2.54
N GLU A 71 -2.81 0.99 -2.28
CA GLU A 71 -2.32 1.22 -0.92
C GLU A 71 -3.45 1.64 0.03
N TYR A 72 -4.35 2.51 -0.42
CA TYR A 72 -5.52 2.96 0.34
C TYR A 72 -6.60 1.89 0.48
N VAL A 73 -6.64 0.90 -0.43
CA VAL A 73 -7.52 -0.26 -0.30
C VAL A 73 -7.03 -1.12 0.84
N LEU A 74 -5.72 -1.31 0.98
CA LEU A 74 -5.14 -2.02 2.12
C LEU A 74 -5.34 -1.25 3.42
N ASP A 75 -5.21 0.08 3.41
CA ASP A 75 -5.49 0.90 4.60
C ASP A 75 -6.98 0.80 4.99
N PHE A 76 -7.90 0.77 4.02
CA PHE A 76 -9.32 0.50 4.28
C PHE A 76 -9.54 -0.86 4.96
N MET A 77 -8.80 -1.89 4.54
CA MET A 77 -8.87 -3.21 5.18
C MET A 77 -8.32 -3.20 6.62
N ARG A 78 -7.29 -2.41 6.90
CA ARG A 78 -6.60 -2.37 8.21
C ARG A 78 -7.34 -1.51 9.23
N ASP A 79 -7.71 -0.30 8.84
CA ASP A 79 -8.22 0.73 9.74
C ASP A 79 -9.75 0.88 9.65
N GLY A 80 -10.37 0.18 8.69
CA GLY A 80 -11.79 0.28 8.39
C GLY A 80 -12.14 1.52 7.55
N PRO A 81 -13.41 1.94 7.52
CA PRO A 81 -13.90 2.94 6.57
C PRO A 81 -13.33 4.35 6.75
N LYS A 82 -12.57 4.60 7.83
CA LYS A 82 -11.97 5.90 8.16
C LYS A 82 -10.64 6.14 7.43
N VAL A 83 -10.64 5.99 6.12
CA VAL A 83 -9.45 6.28 5.30
C VAL A 83 -9.40 7.76 4.94
N SER A 84 -8.20 8.36 5.01
CA SER A 84 -7.94 9.72 4.55
C SER A 84 -7.09 9.69 3.28
N LEU A 85 -7.69 10.03 2.15
CA LEU A 85 -7.00 10.05 0.86
C LEU A 85 -6.21 11.34 0.69
N PRO A 86 -4.98 11.32 0.16
CA PRO A 86 -4.28 12.55 -0.20
C PRO A 86 -5.02 13.28 -1.33
N VAL A 87 -4.80 14.59 -1.43
CA VAL A 87 -5.39 15.44 -2.48
C VAL A 87 -5.03 14.99 -3.91
N THR A 88 -3.97 14.21 -4.06
CA THR A 88 -3.51 13.66 -5.34
C THR A 88 -4.29 12.43 -5.81
N VAL A 89 -5.08 11.81 -4.93
CA VAL A 89 -5.85 10.60 -5.23
C VAL A 89 -7.32 10.96 -5.39
N ALA A 90 -7.87 10.65 -6.56
CA ALA A 90 -9.28 10.89 -6.85
C ALA A 90 -10.17 9.92 -6.05
N LYS A 91 -11.06 10.49 -5.23
CA LYS A 91 -12.01 9.73 -4.39
C LYS A 91 -12.92 8.83 -5.21
N GLU A 92 -13.41 9.30 -6.36
CA GLU A 92 -14.26 8.51 -7.25
C GLU A 92 -13.51 7.30 -7.81
N GLY A 93 -12.22 7.45 -8.10
CA GLY A 93 -11.37 6.35 -8.54
C GLY A 93 -11.21 5.30 -7.42
N PHE A 94 -11.08 5.76 -6.17
CA PHE A 94 -10.94 4.88 -5.02
C PHE A 94 -12.23 4.10 -4.74
N LEU A 95 -13.39 4.76 -4.81
CA LEU A 95 -14.69 4.10 -4.69
C LEU A 95 -14.89 3.00 -5.74
N LYS A 96 -14.46 3.25 -6.99
CA LYS A 96 -14.49 2.23 -8.06
C LYS A 96 -13.56 1.04 -7.79
N ASP A 97 -12.44 1.26 -7.11
CA ASP A 97 -11.56 0.16 -6.70
C ASP A 97 -12.19 -0.65 -5.58
N LEU A 98 -12.78 -0.01 -4.57
CA LEU A 98 -13.47 -0.72 -3.49
C LEU A 98 -14.60 -1.61 -4.03
N ASP A 99 -15.38 -1.09 -4.99
CA ASP A 99 -16.38 -1.87 -5.72
C ASP A 99 -15.76 -3.05 -6.47
N TYR A 100 -14.69 -2.82 -7.24
CA TYR A 100 -13.96 -3.88 -7.95
C TYR A 100 -13.46 -4.99 -7.01
N PHE A 101 -12.94 -4.61 -5.83
CA PHE A 101 -12.46 -5.57 -4.84
C PHE A 101 -13.57 -6.22 -4.00
N GLY A 102 -14.84 -5.88 -4.26
CA GLY A 102 -16.00 -6.50 -3.62
C GLY A 102 -16.23 -6.05 -2.18
N PHE A 103 -15.91 -4.79 -1.86
CA PHE A 103 -16.31 -4.19 -0.58
C PHE A 103 -17.75 -3.70 -0.66
N ASP A 104 -18.64 -4.40 0.06
CA ASP A 104 -20.04 -4.00 0.19
C ASP A 104 -20.20 -2.90 1.25
N ASN A 105 -21.30 -2.13 1.15
CA ASN A 105 -21.72 -1.14 2.15
C ASN A 105 -20.71 -0.01 2.40
N VAL A 106 -19.86 0.32 1.42
CA VAL A 106 -18.98 1.47 1.50
C VAL A 106 -19.82 2.74 1.55
N ILE A 107 -19.73 3.50 2.64
CA ILE A 107 -20.38 4.80 2.80
C ILE A 107 -19.40 5.87 2.29
N PRO A 108 -19.66 6.54 1.15
CA PRO A 108 -18.70 7.49 0.58
C PRO A 108 -18.33 8.63 1.54
N ASN A 109 -19.20 9.00 2.47
CA ASN A 109 -18.94 10.08 3.42
C ASN A 109 -17.91 9.72 4.51
N ASP A 110 -17.68 8.44 4.77
CA ASP A 110 -16.66 8.01 5.74
C ASP A 110 -15.24 8.14 5.17
N ILE A 111 -15.12 8.17 3.84
CA ILE A 111 -13.87 8.40 3.13
C ILE A 111 -13.60 9.90 3.09
N SER A 112 -12.62 10.33 3.88
CA SER A 112 -12.22 11.73 3.97
C SER A 112 -11.13 12.06 2.95
N MET A 113 -11.12 13.30 2.48
CA MET A 113 -9.97 13.86 1.76
C MET A 113 -9.10 14.59 2.76
N ARG A 114 -7.80 14.35 2.67
CA ARG A 114 -6.80 15.04 3.45
C ARG A 114 -6.80 16.52 3.07
N SER A 115 -6.91 17.41 4.05
CA SER A 115 -6.98 18.85 3.76
C SER A 115 -5.63 19.35 3.24
N SER A 116 -5.66 20.29 2.30
CA SER A 116 -4.45 20.96 1.78
C SER A 116 -3.58 21.54 2.89
N TYR A 117 -4.20 22.01 3.98
CA TYR A 117 -3.49 22.50 5.17
C TYR A 117 -2.71 21.40 5.88
N SER A 118 -3.29 20.21 6.08
CA SER A 118 -2.58 19.09 6.69
C SER A 118 -1.43 18.58 5.82
N VAL A 119 -1.58 18.64 4.49
CA VAL A 119 -0.50 18.33 3.54
C VAL A 119 0.62 19.35 3.66
N TYR A 120 0.28 20.65 3.68
CA TYR A 120 1.24 21.73 3.88
C TYR A 120 2.03 21.53 5.18
N MET A 121 1.35 21.22 6.28
CA MET A 121 1.99 21.03 7.57
C MET A 121 2.94 19.83 7.60
N ASP A 122 2.59 18.71 6.95
CA ASP A 122 3.50 17.58 6.78
C ASP A 122 4.73 17.95 5.95
N THR A 123 4.53 18.67 4.83
CA THR A 123 5.64 19.09 3.98
C THR A 123 6.56 20.05 4.70
N ALA A 124 6.01 21.00 5.46
CA ALA A 124 6.78 21.94 6.27
C ALA A 124 7.60 21.21 7.34
N LYS A 125 6.99 20.24 8.04
CA LYS A 125 7.71 19.40 9.00
C LYS A 125 8.81 18.58 8.35
N LYS A 126 8.56 18.00 7.18
CA LYS A 126 9.57 17.22 6.46
C LYS A 126 10.71 18.09 5.93
N MET A 127 10.44 19.33 5.54
CA MET A 127 11.47 20.30 5.19
C MET A 127 12.33 20.66 6.42
N ASP A 128 11.72 20.94 7.56
CA ASP A 128 12.43 21.18 8.83
C ASP A 128 13.29 19.95 9.24
N GLU A 129 12.77 18.73 9.08
CA GLU A 129 13.53 17.49 9.29
C GLU A 129 14.71 17.32 8.31
N LEU A 130 14.63 17.89 7.10
CA LEU A 130 15.69 17.84 6.08
C LEU A 130 16.74 18.95 6.29
N GLU A 131 16.32 20.12 6.78
CA GLU A 131 17.20 21.19 7.23
C GLU A 131 18.01 20.75 8.45
N THR A 132 17.36 20.18 9.46
CA THR A 132 18.03 19.63 10.66
C THR A 132 18.98 18.47 10.35
N LYS A 133 18.74 17.71 9.28
CA LYS A 133 19.64 16.65 8.79
C LYS A 133 20.77 17.16 7.87
N GLY A 134 20.89 18.46 7.65
CA GLY A 134 21.94 19.06 6.81
C GLY A 134 21.86 18.68 5.31
N ALA A 135 20.77 18.04 4.88
CA ALA A 135 20.60 17.61 3.50
C ALA A 135 20.20 18.78 2.57
N MET A 136 19.53 19.79 3.13
CA MET A 136 19.01 20.94 2.37
C MET A 136 20.10 21.94 1.96
N GLU A 137 21.19 22.10 2.70
CA GLU A 137 22.30 22.97 2.27
C GLU A 137 22.94 22.47 0.96
N SER A 138 23.08 21.15 0.81
CA SER A 138 23.64 20.52 -0.40
C SER A 138 22.72 20.61 -1.61
N ILE A 139 21.40 20.43 -1.42
CA ILE A 139 20.41 20.50 -2.50
C ILE A 139 20.11 21.96 -2.88
N GLY A 140 19.96 22.85 -1.89
CA GLY A 140 19.74 24.27 -2.09
C GLY A 140 20.90 24.93 -2.83
N SER A 141 22.15 24.60 -2.48
CA SER A 141 23.33 25.09 -3.19
C SER A 141 23.38 24.62 -4.65
N LYS A 142 23.01 23.35 -4.93
CA LYS A 142 22.94 22.82 -6.30
C LYS A 142 21.82 23.44 -7.14
N LEU A 143 20.64 23.65 -6.56
CA LEU A 143 19.52 24.30 -7.25
C LEU A 143 19.79 25.78 -7.50
N ALA A 144 20.36 26.49 -6.53
CA ALA A 144 20.78 27.89 -6.70
C ALA A 144 21.87 28.03 -7.77
N HIS A 145 22.83 27.12 -7.80
CA HIS A 145 23.87 27.08 -8.84
C HIS A 145 23.29 26.81 -10.24
N TYR A 146 22.33 25.87 -10.35
CA TYR A 146 21.68 25.56 -11.62
C TYR A 146 20.84 26.74 -12.13
N LEU A 147 20.11 27.41 -11.24
CA LEU A 147 19.35 28.61 -11.57
C LEU A 147 20.28 29.75 -11.99
N PHE A 148 21.43 29.93 -11.32
CA PHE A 148 22.41 30.97 -11.66
C PHE A 148 23.07 30.75 -13.03
N LEU A 149 23.38 29.50 -13.39
CA LEU A 149 23.95 29.15 -14.70
C LEU A 149 22.94 29.20 -15.86
N SER A 150 21.64 29.25 -15.57
CA SER A 150 20.58 29.32 -16.59
C SER A 150 20.25 30.75 -17.04
N PHE A 151 20.92 31.76 -16.47
CA PHE A 151 20.74 33.19 -16.76
C PHE A 151 21.98 33.86 -17.40
N HIS A 152 22.89 33.08 -17.98
CA HIS A 152 23.95 33.52 -18.91
C HIS A 152 24.13 32.48 -20.02
#